data_AF-A0A2X3HAU5-F1
#
_entry.id   AF-A0A2X3HAU5-F1
#
_cell.length_a   1.000
_cell.length_b   1.000
_cell.length_c   1.000
_cell.angle_alpha   90.00
_cell.angle_beta   90.00
_cell.angle_gamma   90.00
#
_symmetry.space_group_name_H-M   'P 1'
#
loop_
_entity.id
_entity.type
_entity.pdbx_description
1 polymer ?
#
loop_
_entity_poly.entity_id
_entity_poly.type
_entity_poly.pdbx_seq_one_letter_code
_entity_poly.pdbx_strand_id
1 'polypeptide(L)' 'MNVTLVEINIKPERVDEFLEVFRANHEGALREPGNLRF' A
#
# COMPACT_ATOMS: atom_id res chain seq x y z
N MET A 1 0.68 7.94 -17.97
CA MET A 1 0.86 7.20 -16.71
C MET A 1 1.04 8.23 -15.62
N ASN A 2 0.12 8.28 -14.66
CA ASN A 2 0.22 9.18 -13.51
C ASN A 2 0.82 8.37 -12.35
N VAL A 3 1.79 8.94 -11.66
CA VAL A 3 2.50 8.28 -10.56
C VAL A 3 2.46 9.17 -9.33
N THR A 4 2.16 8.56 -8.20
CA THR A 4 2.22 9.20 -6.89
C THR A 4 3.15 8.37 -6.02
N LEU A 5 4.18 9.01 -5.46
CA LEU A 5 5.04 8.41 -4.44
C LEU A 5 4.50 8.79 -3.07
N VAL A 6 4.34 7.81 -2.19
CA VAL A 6 3.80 8.00 -0.85
C VAL A 6 4.84 7.54 0.16
N GLU A 7 5.19 8.41 1.10
CA GLU A 7 5.98 8.06 2.28
C GLU A 7 5.04 7.84 3.46
N ILE A 8 5.24 6.73 4.18
CA ILE A 8 4.47 6.40 5.37
C ILE A 8 5.44 6.14 6.50
N ASN A 9 5.33 6.94 7.57
CA ASN A 9 6.11 6.77 8.78
C ASN A 9 5.37 5.86 9.75
N ILE A 10 5.94 4.69 10.05
CA ILE A 10 5.37 3.69 10.94
C ILE A 10 6.20 3.61 12.21
N LYS A 11 5.54 3.44 13.36
CA LYS A 11 6.22 3.15 14.62
C LYS A 11 7.05 1.87 14.47
N PRO A 12 8.32 1.83 14.88
CA PRO A 12 9.19 0.66 14.66
C PRO A 12 8.57 -0.65 15.14
N GLU A 13 7.86 -0.63 16.26
CA GLU A 13 7.22 -1.79 16.87
C GLU A 13 5.90 -2.23 16.19
N ARG A 14 5.45 -1.53 15.15
CA ARG A 14 4.18 -1.81 14.44
C ARG A 14 4.35 -2.14 12.96
N VAL A 15 5.59 -2.33 12.49
CA VAL A 15 5.86 -2.61 11.07
C VAL A 15 5.15 -3.88 10.61
N ASP A 16 5.19 -4.96 11.39
CA ASP A 16 4.56 -6.22 11.01
C ASP A 16 3.03 -6.11 10.95
N GLU A 17 2.42 -5.48 11.96
CA GLU A 17 0.97 -5.20 11.98
C GLU A 17 0.56 -4.32 10.80
N PHE A 18 1.36 -3.31 10.47
CA PHE A 18 1.13 -2.46 9.31
C PHE A 18 1.18 -3.28 8.01
N LEU A 19 2.20 -4.11 7.81
CA LEU A 19 2.33 -4.95 6.61
C LEU A 19 1.16 -5.94 6.48
N GLU A 20 0.68 -6.49 7.59
CA GLU A 20 -0.48 -7.38 7.62
C GLU A 20 -1.75 -6.67 7.12
N VAL A 21 -2.09 -5.52 7.70
CA VAL A 21 -3.30 -4.78 7.30
C VAL A 21 -3.17 -4.11 5.93
N PHE A 22 -1.97 -3.63 5.57
CA PHE A 22 -1.73 -2.95 4.30
C PHE A 22 -1.78 -3.92 3.10
N ARG A 23 -1.64 -5.22 3.33
CA ARG A 23 -1.83 -6.25 2.29
C ARG A 23 -3.21 -6.17 1.65
N ALA A 24 -4.27 -6.00 2.44
CA ALA A 24 -5.63 -5.88 1.91
C ALA A 24 -5.80 -4.65 1.01
N ASN A 25 -5.13 -3.54 1.37
CA ASN A 25 -5.09 -2.33 0.55
C ASN A 25 -4.36 -2.58 -0.79
N HIS A 26 -3.18 -3.20 -0.74
CA HIS A 26 -2.43 -3.57 -1.95
C HIS A 26 -3.22 -4.51 -2.87
N GLU A 27 -3.81 -5.57 -2.33
CA GLU A 27 -4.61 -6.53 -3.10
C GLU A 27 -5.87 -5.89 -3.71
N GLY A 28 -6.49 -4.94 -3.01
CA GLY A 28 -7.61 -4.15 -3.52
C GLY A 28 -7.19 -3.22 -4.65
N ALA A 29 -6.12 -2.45 -4.45
CA ALA A 29 -5.63 -1.46 -5.40
C ALA A 29 -5.19 -2.10 -6.73
N LEU A 30 -4.59 -3.30 -6.70
CA LEU A 30 -4.24 -4.05 -7.91
C LEU A 30 -5.46 -4.44 -8.77
N ARG A 31 -6.67 -4.44 -8.20
CA ARG A 31 -7.92 -4.74 -8.92
C ARG A 31 -8.63 -3.50 -9.44
N GLU A 32 -8.14 -2.30 -9.10
CA GLU A 32 -8.76 -1.05 -9.55
C GLU A 32 -8.54 -0.84 -11.05
N PRO A 33 -9.58 -0.48 -11.82
CA PRO A 33 -9.45 -0.24 -13.25
C PRO A 33 -8.41 0.85 -13.55
N GLY A 34 -7.40 0.48 -14.34
CA GLY A 34 -6.34 1.42 -14.73
C GLY A 34 -5.21 1.58 -13.70
N ASN A 35 -5.28 0.91 -12.55
CA ASN A 35 -4.13 0.77 -11.68
C ASN A 35 -3.09 -0.14 -12.36
N LEU A 36 -1.87 0.38 -12.49
CA LEU A 36 -0.77 -0.38 -13.09
C LEU A 36 0.25 -0.84 -12.05
N ARG A 37 0.32 -0.14 -10.92
CA ARG A 37 1.26 -0.35 -9.80
C ARG A 37 0.63 0.23 -8.54
N PHE A 38 0.77 -0.50 -7.44
CA PHE A 38 0.47 -0.05 -6.09
C PHE A 38 1.37 -0.79 -5.11
#